data_AF-A0A519YR96-F1
#
_entry.id   AF-A0A519YR96-F1
#
_cell.length_a   1.000
_cell.length_b   1.000
_cell.length_c   1.000
_cell.angle_alpha   90.00
_cell.angle_beta   90.00
_cell.angle_gamma   90.00
#
_symmetry.space_group_name_H-M   'P 1'
#
loop_
_entity.id
_entity.type
_entity.pdbx_description
1 polymer ?
#
loop_
_entity_poly.entity_id
_entity_poly.type
_entity_poly.pdbx_seq_one_letter_code
_entity_poly.pdbx_strand_id
1 'polypeptide(L)' 'MYTADIQLRVRYAETDQMGYVYHGNYAAYFEVARTEAFRQLGIRYKDLE' A
#
# COMPACT_ATOMS: atom_id res chain seq x y z
N MET A 1 10.28 17.71 -0.84
CA MET A 1 9.35 16.69 -0.31
C MET A 1 9.80 15.35 -0.88
N TYR A 2 9.89 14.29 -0.06
CA TYR A 2 10.19 12.95 -0.56
C TYR A 2 8.96 12.36 -1.24
N THR A 3 9.16 11.65 -2.36
CA THR A 3 8.10 11.03 -3.15
C THR A 3 8.54 9.64 -3.58
N ALA A 4 7.62 8.68 -3.55
CA ALA A 4 7.87 7.31 -3.97
C ALA A 4 6.66 6.76 -4.72
N ASP A 5 6.91 6.11 -5.85
CA ASP A 5 5.90 5.48 -6.68
C ASP A 5 5.97 3.96 -6.51
N ILE A 6 4.86 3.37 -6.02
CA ILE A 6 4.78 1.94 -5.73
C ILE A 6 3.69 1.34 -6.60
N GLN A 7 4.07 0.37 -7.43
CA GLN A 7 3.12 -0.38 -8.24
C GLN A 7 2.50 -1.52 -7.43
N LEU A 8 1.18 -1.51 -7.33
CA LEU A 8 0.39 -2.57 -6.69
C LEU A 8 -0.48 -3.25 -7.73
N ARG A 9 -0.45 -4.59 -7.73
CA ARG A 9 -1.36 -5.39 -8.54
C ARG A 9 -2.59 -5.74 -7.73
N VAL A 10 -3.74 -5.27 -8.19
CA VAL A 10 -5.05 -5.62 -7.63
C VAL A 10 -5.26 -7.13 -7.73
N ARG A 11 -5.69 -7.74 -6.62
CA ARG A 11 -6.04 -9.15 -6.53
C ARG A 11 -7.54 -9.31 -6.75
N TYR A 12 -7.95 -10.42 -7.34
CA TYR A 12 -9.37 -10.73 -7.57
C TYR A 12 -10.18 -10.75 -6.25
N ALA A 13 -9.57 -11.17 -5.14
CA ALA A 13 -10.21 -11.17 -3.82
C ALA A 13 -10.50 -9.77 -3.26
N GLU A 14 -9.90 -8.71 -3.83
CA GLU A 14 -10.04 -7.33 -3.37
C GLU A 14 -11.18 -6.58 -4.08
N THR A 15 -11.81 -7.22 -5.08
CA THR A 15 -12.93 -6.65 -5.83
C THR A 15 -14.28 -7.01 -5.21
N ASP A 16 -15.24 -6.09 -5.27
CA ASP A 16 -16.62 -6.32 -4.81
C ASP A 16 -17.56 -6.73 -5.97
N GLN A 17 -18.84 -6.92 -5.65
CA GLN A 17 -19.88 -7.29 -6.63
C GLN A 17 -20.10 -6.24 -7.72
N MET A 18 -19.61 -5.00 -7.54
CA MET A 18 -19.69 -3.94 -8.55
C MET A 18 -18.55 -4.03 -9.57
N GLY A 19 -17.57 -4.93 -9.37
CA GLY A 19 -16.44 -5.14 -10.28
C GLY A 19 -15.29 -4.15 -10.08
N TYR A 20 -15.29 -3.42 -8.97
CA TYR A 20 -14.23 -2.48 -8.59
C TYR A 20 -13.51 -2.96 -7.33
N VAL A 21 -12.34 -2.38 -7.06
CA VAL A 21 -11.69 -2.56 -5.75
C VAL A 21 -12.61 -2.02 -4.67
N TYR A 22 -12.92 -2.86 -3.70
CA TYR A 22 -13.72 -2.44 -2.54
C TYR A 22 -13.01 -1.31 -1.80
N HIS A 23 -13.73 -0.22 -1.51
CA HIS A 23 -13.16 0.99 -0.91
C HIS A 23 -12.38 0.75 0.40
N GLY A 24 -12.76 -0.26 1.18
CA GLY A 24 -12.06 -0.64 2.40
C GLY A 24 -10.62 -1.14 2.19
N ASN A 25 -10.28 -1.61 0.99
CA ASN A 25 -8.95 -2.13 0.68
C ASN A 25 -7.90 -1.03 0.44
N TYR A 26 -8.32 0.21 0.17
CA TYR A 26 -7.39 1.31 -0.12
C TYR A 26 -6.52 1.68 1.09
N ALA A 27 -7.01 1.54 2.32
CA ALA A 27 -6.21 1.76 3.52
C ALA A 27 -5.00 0.82 3.59
N ALA A 28 -5.20 -0.45 3.23
CA ALA A 28 -4.10 -1.43 3.16
C ALA A 28 -3.10 -1.08 2.05
N TYR A 29 -3.58 -0.56 0.90
CA TYR A 29 -2.68 -0.10 -0.16
C TYR A 29 -1.81 1.08 0.28
N PHE A 30 -2.36 2.03 1.03
CA PHE A 30 -1.58 3.13 1.60
C PHE A 30 -0.55 2.65 2.62
N GLU A 31 -0.88 1.64 3.43
CA GLU A 31 0.08 1.03 4.34
C GLU A 31 1.25 0.36 3.59
N VAL A 32 0.96 -0.39 2.53
CA VAL A 32 2.01 -0.98 1.69
C VAL A 32 2.88 0.13 1.07
N ALA A 33 2.29 1.16 0.49
CA ALA A 33 3.06 2.28 -0.08
C ALA A 33 3.95 2.97 0.97
N ARG A 34 3.45 3.18 2.18
CA ARG A 34 4.20 3.77 3.30
C ARG A 34 5.36 2.88 3.74
N THR A 35 5.13 1.58 3.91
CA THR A 35 6.18 0.64 4.33
C THR A 35 7.27 0.49 3.27
N GLU A 36 6.91 0.45 1.99
CA GLU A 36 7.88 0.47 0.89
C GLU A 36 8.67 1.78 0.83
N ALA A 37 8.02 2.93 1.05
CA ALA A 37 8.69 4.23 1.11
C ALA A 37 9.74 4.27 2.24
N PHE A 38 9.42 3.76 3.43
CA PHE A 38 10.39 3.65 4.52
C PHE A 38 11.54 2.68 4.19
N ARG A 39 11.23 1.56 3.53
CA ARG A 39 12.26 0.61 3.07
C ARG A 39 13.24 1.26 2.08
N GLN A 40 12.76 2.08 1.14
CA GLN A 40 13.60 2.83 0.21
C GLN A 40 14.51 3.84 0.93
N LEU A 41 14.05 4.41 2.05
CA LEU A 41 14.83 5.29 2.91
C LEU A 41 15.79 4.55 3.85
N GLY A 42 15.81 3.20 3.81
CA GLY A 42 16.62 2.38 4.72
C GLY A 42 16.11 2.34 6.16
N ILE A 43 14.89 2.84 6.40
CA ILE A 43 14.27 2.82 7.73
C ILE A 43 13.48 1.53 7.87
N ARG A 44 13.81 0.73 8.88
CA ARG A 44 13.05 -0.49 9.16
C ARG A 44 11.76 -0.08 9.87
N TYR A 45 10.62 -0.51 9.32
CA TYR A 45 9.31 -0.19 9.88
C TYR A 45 9.17 -0.60 11.36
N LYS A 46 9.78 -1.72 11.76
CA LYS A 46 9.80 -2.21 13.15
C LYS A 46 10.49 -1.24 14.13
N ASP A 47 11.35 -0.35 13.65
CA ASP A 47 12.02 0.63 14.52
C ASP A 47 11.14 1.88 14.77
N LEU A 48 10.01 2.02 14.07
CA LEU A 48 9.05 3.13 14.17
C LEU A 48 7.79 2.79 14.98
N GLU A 49 7.50 1.51 15.17
CA GLU A 49 6.39 0.98 15.97
C GLU A 49 6.81 0.85 17.45
#